data_AF-A0A2M9P713-F1
#
_entry.id   AF-A0A2M9P713-F1
#
_cell.length_a   1.000
_cell.length_b   1.000
_cell.length_c   1.000
_cell.angle_alpha   90.00
_cell.angle_beta   90.00
_cell.angle_gamma   90.00
#
_symmetry.space_group_name_H-M   'P 1'
#
loop_
_entity.id
_entity.type
_entity.pdbx_description
1 polymer ?
#
loop_
_entity_poly.entity_id
_entity_poly.type
_entity_poly.pdbx_seq_one_letter_code
_entity_poly.pdbx_strand_id
1 'polypeptide(L)'
;YMLGMYSNKGLNIAIFVGAIIVFALSLWLVRSQVTVSGPSYMRAMIPHHSIAIMTSERAQIRDPRVRHLADEIIEAQRREIAEMRYLIAEVSAGNVVESIYQDPPAEPGSVEDALSNTLISGLDLAPMPEAEADRVLGAPAPCTFNRSPESDPILWASEGGG
;
A
#
# COMPACT_ATOMS: atom_id res chain seq x y z
N TYR A 1 -1.03 1.49 47.92
CA TYR A 1 -0.68 0.17 47.37
C TYR A 1 -1.91 -0.73 47.43
N MET A 2 -2.37 -1.28 46.30
CA MET A 2 -3.65 -2.01 46.17
C MET A 2 -3.71 -3.39 46.87
N LEU A 3 -2.71 -3.73 47.69
CA LEU A 3 -2.57 -5.04 48.35
C LEU A 3 -3.69 -5.38 49.36
N GLY A 4 -4.55 -4.41 49.71
CA GLY A 4 -5.66 -4.59 50.64
C GLY A 4 -7.06 -4.43 50.04
N MET A 5 -7.20 -4.36 48.70
CA MET A 5 -8.50 -4.14 48.06
C MET A 5 -9.45 -5.34 48.20
N TYR A 6 -8.90 -6.55 48.06
CA TYR A 6 -9.60 -7.79 48.44
C TYR A 6 -8.92 -8.40 49.66
N SER A 7 -9.70 -8.74 50.70
CA SER A 7 -9.20 -9.49 51.87
C SER A 7 -8.59 -10.84 51.49
N ASN A 8 -8.99 -11.40 50.34
CA ASN A 8 -8.47 -12.65 49.83
C ASN A 8 -7.18 -12.43 49.03
N LYS A 9 -6.04 -12.82 49.62
CA LYS A 9 -4.71 -12.75 48.99
C LYS A 9 -4.62 -13.57 47.69
N GLY A 10 -5.35 -14.68 47.58
CA GLY A 10 -5.39 -15.52 46.39
C GLY A 10 -6.05 -14.80 45.20
N LEU A 11 -7.12 -14.05 45.44
CA LEU A 11 -7.77 -13.26 44.41
C LEU A 11 -6.87 -12.12 43.90
N ASN A 12 -6.15 -11.46 44.80
CA ASN A 12 -5.17 -10.43 44.41
C ASN A 12 -4.06 -11.02 43.52
N ILE A 13 -3.51 -12.19 43.88
CA ILE A 13 -2.49 -12.87 43.07
C ILE A 13 -3.03 -13.23 41.68
N ALA A 14 -4.25 -13.77 41.61
CA ALA A 14 -4.89 -14.14 40.34
C ALA A 14 -5.05 -12.92 39.40
N ILE A 15 -5.43 -11.76 39.93
CA ILE A 15 -5.54 -10.52 39.16
C ILE A 15 -4.18 -10.08 38.61
N PHE A 16 -3.13 -10.10 39.43
CA PHE A 16 -1.79 -9.69 38.98
C PHE A 16 -1.21 -10.64 37.94
N VAL A 17 -1.33 -11.95 38.15
CA VAL A 17 -0.88 -12.95 37.18
C VAL A 17 -1.66 -12.81 35.87
N GLY A 18 -2.98 -12.66 35.95
CA GLY A 18 -3.83 -12.41 34.78
C GLY A 18 -3.41 -11.15 34.02
N ALA A 19 -3.15 -10.05 34.73
CA ALA A 19 -2.69 -8.80 34.11
C ALA A 19 -1.33 -8.95 33.42
N ILE A 20 -0.37 -9.65 34.05
CA ILE A 20 0.95 -9.93 33.45
C ILE A 20 0.80 -10.76 32.17
N ILE A 21 -0.04 -11.80 32.20
CA ILE A 21 -0.28 -12.66 31.03
C ILE A 21 -0.92 -11.86 29.89
N VAL A 22 -1.99 -11.10 30.16
CA VAL A 22 -2.67 -10.28 29.15
C VAL A 22 -1.70 -9.24 28.58
N PHE A 23 -0.89 -8.59 29.42
CA PHE A 23 0.11 -7.63 28.98
C PHE A 23 1.18 -8.28 28.09
N ALA A 24 1.76 -9.40 28.51
CA ALA A 24 2.79 -10.10 27.74
C ALA A 24 2.26 -10.59 26.39
N LEU A 25 1.04 -11.14 26.35
CA LEU A 25 0.39 -11.57 25.11
C LEU A 25 0.11 -10.39 24.19
N SER A 26 -0.43 -9.30 24.71
CA SER A 26 -0.71 -8.09 23.91
C SER A 26 0.57 -7.49 23.33
N LEU A 27 1.63 -7.40 24.14
CA LEU A 27 2.94 -6.92 23.71
C LEU A 27 3.55 -7.83 22.64
N TRP A 28 3.42 -9.14 22.80
CA TRP A 28 3.89 -10.10 21.81
C TRP A 28 3.12 -9.98 20.48
N LEU A 29 1.80 -9.82 20.51
CA LEU A 29 0.98 -9.64 19.30
C LEU A 29 1.37 -8.38 18.53
N VAL A 30 1.44 -7.21 19.19
CA VAL A 30 1.80 -5.94 18.52
C VAL A 30 3.23 -5.92 18.00
N ARG A 31 4.15 -6.66 18.63
CA ARG A 31 5.53 -6.78 18.15
C ARG A 31 5.68 -7.75 16.99
N SER A 32 4.90 -8.82 16.99
CA SER A 32 5.06 -9.89 16.01
C SER A 32 4.33 -9.59 14.71
N GLN A 33 3.28 -8.76 14.72
CA GLN A 33 2.49 -8.39 13.54
C GLN A 33 1.97 -9.60 12.74
N VAL A 34 1.90 -10.78 13.36
CA VAL A 34 1.60 -12.07 12.70
C VAL A 34 0.18 -12.17 12.16
N THR A 35 -0.72 -11.30 12.61
CA THR A 35 -2.12 -11.28 12.19
C THR A 35 -2.39 -10.32 11.04
N VAL A 36 -1.38 -9.59 10.55
CA VAL A 36 -1.53 -8.59 9.48
C VAL A 36 -0.72 -9.05 8.27
N SER A 37 -1.38 -9.59 7.25
CA SER A 37 -0.72 -10.08 6.03
C SER A 37 -1.59 -9.95 4.78
N GLY A 38 -0.93 -9.83 3.61
CA GLY A 38 -1.59 -9.82 2.30
C GLY A 38 -2.74 -8.81 2.20
N PRO A 39 -3.98 -9.24 1.89
CA PRO A 39 -5.12 -8.32 1.78
C PRO A 39 -5.44 -7.55 3.06
N SER A 40 -5.19 -8.09 4.26
CA SER A 40 -5.48 -7.36 5.51
C SER A 40 -4.52 -6.20 5.72
N TYR A 41 -3.27 -6.34 5.27
CA TYR A 41 -2.28 -5.26 5.25
C TYR A 41 -2.76 -4.11 4.36
N MET A 42 -3.12 -4.41 3.10
CA MET A 42 -3.58 -3.39 2.15
C MET A 42 -4.85 -2.69 2.61
N ARG A 43 -5.82 -3.43 3.18
CA ARG A 43 -7.06 -2.84 3.75
C ARG A 43 -6.77 -1.89 4.92
N ALA A 44 -5.76 -2.18 5.74
CA ALA A 44 -5.35 -1.32 6.84
C ALA A 44 -4.57 -0.08 6.36
N MET A 45 -3.90 -0.18 5.21
CA MET A 45 -3.08 0.89 4.66
C MET A 45 -3.90 1.93 3.87
N ILE A 46 -4.99 1.54 3.21
CA ILE A 46 -5.93 2.49 2.57
C ILE A 46 -6.37 3.64 3.51
N PRO A 47 -6.89 3.38 4.73
CA PRO A 47 -7.24 4.46 5.64
C PRO A 47 -6.03 5.21 6.19
N HIS A 48 -4.88 4.53 6.38
CA HIS A 48 -3.63 5.20 6.79
C HIS A 48 -3.21 6.26 5.77
N HIS A 49 -3.25 5.92 4.48
CA HIS A 49 -2.98 6.85 3.40
C HIS A 49 -4.02 7.97 3.30
N SER A 50 -5.30 7.62 3.44
CA SER A 50 -6.39 8.60 3.38
C SER A 50 -6.23 9.72 4.42
N ILE A 51 -5.63 9.44 5.59
CA ILE A 51 -5.31 10.45 6.61
C ILE A 51 -4.27 11.46 6.10
N ALA A 52 -3.23 11.00 5.40
CA ALA A 52 -2.19 11.88 4.88
C ALA A 52 -2.71 12.73 3.72
N ILE A 53 -3.52 12.18 2.81
CA ILE A 53 -4.24 12.96 1.78
C ILE A 53 -5.08 14.07 2.44
N MET A 54 -5.95 13.71 3.38
CA MET A 54 -6.80 14.67 4.09
C MET A 54 -5.98 15.75 4.82
N THR A 55 -4.87 15.37 5.43
CA THR A 55 -3.99 16.30 6.15
C THR A 55 -3.32 17.28 5.20
N SER A 56 -2.78 16.78 4.07
CA SER A 56 -2.16 17.60 3.02
C SER A 56 -3.15 18.57 2.36
N GLU A 57 -4.38 18.11 2.08
CA GLU A 57 -5.45 18.93 1.49
C GLU A 57 -5.88 20.08 2.42
N ARG A 58 -5.99 19.82 3.73
CA ARG A 58 -6.48 20.79 4.71
C ARG A 58 -5.39 21.69 5.28
N ALA A 59 -4.12 21.33 5.11
CA ALA A 59 -3.01 22.09 5.65
C ALA A 59 -2.95 23.50 5.02
N GLN A 60 -2.90 24.53 5.87
CA GLN A 60 -2.75 25.92 5.47
C GLN A 60 -1.29 26.26 5.14
N ILE A 61 -0.75 25.64 4.09
CA ILE A 61 0.65 25.78 3.65
C ILE A 61 0.80 27.04 2.81
N ARG A 62 1.73 27.92 3.21
CA ARG A 62 2.07 29.17 2.50
C ARG A 62 3.35 29.07 1.67
N ASP A 63 4.33 28.29 2.11
CA ASP A 63 5.58 28.11 1.35
C ASP A 63 5.29 27.26 0.11
N PRO A 64 5.57 27.76 -1.12
CA PRO A 64 5.31 27.04 -2.36
C PRO A 64 6.02 25.68 -2.46
N ARG A 65 7.21 25.54 -1.88
CA ARG A 65 7.97 24.28 -1.90
C ARG A 65 7.27 23.22 -1.06
N VAL A 66 6.72 23.62 0.08
CA VAL A 66 5.98 22.72 0.98
C VAL A 66 4.61 22.38 0.38
N ARG A 67 3.99 23.31 -0.36
CA ARG A 67 2.75 23.03 -1.10
C ARG A 67 3.00 21.98 -2.20
N HIS A 68 4.06 22.17 -2.98
CA HIS A 68 4.44 21.23 -4.03
C HIS A 68 4.66 19.82 -3.46
N LEU A 69 5.42 19.69 -2.36
CA LEU A 69 5.59 18.40 -1.67
C LEU A 69 4.25 17.80 -1.19
N ALA A 70 3.33 18.62 -0.68
CA ALA A 70 2.02 18.14 -0.26
C ALA A 70 1.18 17.62 -1.42
N ASP A 71 1.27 18.25 -2.60
CA ASP A 71 0.59 17.84 -3.81
C ASP A 71 1.18 16.52 -4.35
N GLU A 72 2.52 16.36 -4.33
CA GLU A 72 3.20 15.10 -4.67
C GLU A 72 2.77 13.95 -3.73
N ILE A 73 2.68 14.22 -2.42
CA ILE A 73 2.19 13.24 -1.43
C ILE A 73 0.75 12.83 -1.73
N ILE A 74 -0.13 13.78 -2.05
CA ILE A 74 -1.53 13.48 -2.38
C ILE A 74 -1.60 12.59 -3.61
N GLU A 75 -0.84 12.93 -4.66
CA GLU A 75 -0.85 12.21 -5.90
C GLU A 75 -0.33 10.77 -5.73
N ALA A 76 0.83 10.60 -5.09
CA ALA A 76 1.41 9.29 -4.82
C ALA A 76 0.44 8.41 -4.01
N GLN A 77 -0.15 8.94 -2.94
CA GLN A 77 -1.00 8.13 -2.08
C GLN A 77 -2.34 7.75 -2.72
N ARG A 78 -2.87 8.57 -3.63
CA ARG A 78 -4.06 8.20 -4.43
C ARG A 78 -3.75 7.04 -5.38
N ARG A 79 -2.57 7.05 -6.03
CA ARG A 79 -2.10 5.94 -6.86
C ARG A 79 -1.94 4.66 -6.06
N GLU A 80 -1.26 4.73 -4.92
CA GLU A 80 -1.06 3.58 -4.03
C GLU A 80 -2.39 3.02 -3.51
N ILE A 81 -3.39 3.87 -3.18
CA ILE A 81 -4.74 3.41 -2.81
C ILE A 81 -5.40 2.64 -3.96
N ALA A 82 -5.28 3.13 -5.19
CA ALA A 82 -5.83 2.46 -6.37
C ALA A 82 -5.19 1.09 -6.57
N GLU A 83 -3.86 1.02 -6.49
CA GLU A 83 -3.09 -0.21 -6.59
C GLU A 83 -3.48 -1.21 -5.50
N MET A 84 -3.57 -0.77 -4.24
CA MET A 84 -3.99 -1.62 -3.13
C MET A 84 -5.41 -2.16 -3.33
N ARG A 85 -6.35 -1.35 -3.82
CA ARG A 85 -7.72 -1.82 -4.11
C ARG A 85 -7.72 -2.89 -5.19
N TYR A 86 -6.95 -2.70 -6.26
CA TYR A 86 -6.76 -3.69 -7.31
C TYR A 86 -6.14 -4.99 -6.77
N LEU A 87 -5.00 -4.91 -6.09
CA LEU A 87 -4.29 -6.07 -5.54
C LEU A 87 -5.11 -6.81 -4.47
N ILE A 88 -5.93 -6.10 -3.68
CA ILE A 88 -6.88 -6.76 -2.77
C ILE A 88 -7.85 -7.64 -3.56
N ALA A 89 -8.38 -7.15 -4.69
CA ALA A 89 -9.31 -7.91 -5.52
C ALA A 89 -8.63 -9.15 -6.12
N GLU A 90 -7.45 -8.96 -6.73
CA GLU A 90 -6.67 -10.05 -7.35
C GLU A 90 -6.27 -11.13 -6.35
N VAL A 91 -5.59 -10.73 -5.26
CA VAL A 91 -5.08 -11.68 -4.26
C VAL A 91 -6.23 -12.38 -3.53
N SER A 92 -7.34 -11.69 -3.29
CA SER A 92 -8.52 -12.33 -2.67
C SER A 92 -9.24 -13.29 -3.62
N ALA A 93 -9.12 -13.10 -4.93
CA ALA A 93 -9.60 -14.04 -5.94
C ALA A 93 -8.67 -15.25 -6.14
N GLY A 94 -7.49 -15.26 -5.49
CA GLY A 94 -6.49 -16.32 -5.60
C GLY A 94 -5.44 -16.08 -6.68
N ASN A 95 -5.44 -14.92 -7.34
CA ASN A 95 -4.44 -14.54 -8.34
C ASN A 95 -3.18 -14.04 -7.61
N VAL A 96 -2.31 -14.97 -7.23
CA VAL A 96 -1.01 -14.69 -6.59
C VAL A 96 0.13 -15.09 -7.53
N VAL A 97 1.14 -14.23 -7.61
CA VAL A 97 2.35 -14.46 -8.40
C VAL A 97 3.49 -14.92 -7.51
N GLU A 98 4.35 -15.81 -8.02
CA GLU A 98 5.55 -16.29 -7.31
C GLU A 98 6.74 -15.34 -7.46
N SER A 99 6.76 -14.53 -8.53
CA SER A 99 7.81 -13.57 -8.82
C SER A 99 7.25 -12.32 -9.49
N ILE A 100 7.98 -11.22 -9.34
CA ILE A 100 7.77 -9.96 -10.07
C ILE A 100 8.95 -9.74 -11.02
N TYR A 101 8.73 -9.00 -12.11
CA TYR A 101 9.81 -8.60 -13.00
C TYR A 101 10.84 -7.75 -12.24
N GLN A 102 12.11 -8.12 -12.39
CA GLN A 102 13.24 -7.39 -11.84
C GLN A 102 14.10 -6.93 -13.01
N ASP A 103 14.38 -5.63 -13.06
CA ASP A 103 15.30 -5.09 -14.04
C ASP A 103 16.64 -5.84 -14.00
N PRO A 104 17.26 -6.07 -15.18
CA PRO A 104 18.57 -6.68 -15.23
C PRO A 104 19.60 -5.84 -14.45
N PRO A 105 20.66 -6.47 -13.91
CA PRO A 105 21.71 -5.74 -13.20
C PRO A 105 22.33 -4.68 -14.12
N ALA A 106 22.73 -3.56 -13.53
CA ALA A 106 23.35 -2.47 -14.29
C ALA A 106 24.61 -2.97 -15.01
N GLU A 107 24.63 -2.86 -16.33
CA GLU A 107 25.79 -3.20 -17.16
C GLU A 107 26.49 -1.92 -17.65
N PRO A 108 27.83 -1.90 -17.76
CA PRO A 108 28.54 -0.77 -18.37
C PRO A 108 28.14 -0.61 -19.84
N GLY A 109 27.57 0.53 -20.19
CA GLY A 109 27.12 0.87 -21.55
C GLY A 109 27.48 2.29 -21.96
N SER A 110 27.14 2.65 -23.19
CA SER A 110 27.24 4.01 -23.71
C SER A 110 26.11 4.91 -23.19
N VAL A 111 26.24 6.21 -23.41
CA VAL A 111 25.16 7.17 -23.09
C VAL A 111 23.93 6.87 -23.94
N GLU A 112 24.12 6.49 -25.21
CA GLU A 112 23.05 6.03 -26.09
C GLU A 112 22.32 4.80 -25.53
N ASP A 113 23.05 3.82 -24.99
CA ASP A 113 22.45 2.62 -24.37
C ASP A 113 21.61 3.00 -23.14
N ALA A 114 22.09 3.95 -22.33
CA ALA A 114 21.35 4.47 -21.18
C ALA A 114 20.08 5.23 -21.57
N LEU A 115 20.09 5.91 -22.72
CA LEU A 115 18.91 6.62 -23.25
C LEU A 115 17.88 5.67 -23.89
N SER A 116 18.29 4.49 -24.36
CA SER A 116 17.40 3.51 -24.96
C SER A 116 16.83 2.47 -24.00
N ASN A 117 17.41 2.32 -22.80
CA ASN A 117 17.00 1.32 -21.83
C ASN A 117 15.97 1.88 -20.86
N THR A 118 14.79 1.26 -20.80
CA THR A 118 13.74 1.60 -19.83
C THR A 118 13.78 0.60 -18.68
N LEU A 119 13.96 1.10 -17.45
CA LEU A 119 13.84 0.31 -16.22
C LEU A 119 12.35 0.16 -15.89
N ILE A 120 11.78 -1.01 -16.18
CA ILE A 120 10.34 -1.26 -16.05
C ILE A 120 9.96 -1.31 -14.57
N SER A 121 10.82 -1.87 -13.71
CA SER A 121 10.53 -1.95 -12.26
C SER A 121 10.58 -0.59 -11.56
N GLY A 122 11.23 0.42 -12.16
CA GLY A 122 11.34 1.78 -11.63
C GLY A 122 10.35 2.78 -12.23
N LEU A 123 9.51 2.35 -13.17
CA LEU A 123 8.55 3.22 -13.83
C LEU A 123 7.33 3.43 -12.93
N ASP A 124 7.15 4.64 -12.38
CA ASP A 124 5.95 5.00 -11.64
C ASP A 124 4.75 5.02 -12.59
N LEU A 125 3.81 4.11 -12.36
CA LEU A 125 2.61 3.97 -13.18
C LEU A 125 1.67 5.14 -12.86
N ALA A 126 1.73 6.19 -13.67
CA ALA A 126 0.80 7.29 -13.56
C ALA A 126 -0.61 6.86 -14.01
N PRO A 127 -1.68 7.33 -13.34
CA PRO A 127 -3.05 7.16 -13.78
C PRO A 127 -3.23 7.79 -15.17
N MET A 128 -3.85 7.05 -16.08
CA MET A 128 -4.06 7.50 -17.46
C MET A 128 -5.56 7.64 -17.75
N PRO A 129 -6.01 8.80 -18.28
CA PRO A 129 -7.38 8.97 -18.72
C PRO A 129 -7.75 8.01 -19.85
N GLU A 130 -9.01 7.54 -19.89
CA GLU A 130 -9.49 6.58 -20.90
C GLU A 130 -9.18 6.99 -22.33
N ALA A 131 -9.48 8.25 -22.66
CA ALA A 131 -9.30 8.78 -24.00
C ALA A 131 -7.83 8.80 -24.46
N GLU A 132 -6.88 8.69 -23.54
CA GLU A 132 -5.45 8.59 -23.83
C GLU A 132 -5.01 7.13 -23.91
N ALA A 133 -5.49 6.27 -23.00
CA ALA A 133 -5.25 4.82 -23.05
C ALA A 133 -5.74 4.21 -24.37
N ASP A 134 -6.94 4.58 -24.83
CA ASP A 134 -7.54 4.09 -26.08
C ASP A 134 -6.74 4.50 -27.33
N ARG A 135 -6.05 5.65 -27.27
CA ARG A 135 -5.17 6.10 -28.35
C ARG A 135 -3.88 5.29 -28.44
N VAL A 136 -3.37 4.83 -27.29
CA VAL A 136 -2.08 4.13 -27.19
C VAL A 136 -2.24 2.64 -27.49
N LEU A 137 -3.30 2.00 -27.00
CA LEU A 137 -3.44 0.54 -27.05
C LEU A 137 -3.91 0.01 -28.42
N GLY A 138 -4.51 0.86 -29.27
CA GLY A 138 -5.20 0.38 -30.47
C GLY A 138 -6.36 -0.56 -30.12
N ALA A 139 -7.09 -1.05 -31.13
CA ALA A 139 -8.32 -1.85 -30.96
C ALA A 139 -8.19 -3.01 -29.95
N PRO A 140 -9.31 -3.50 -29.37
CA PRO A 140 -9.37 -4.06 -28.03
C PRO A 140 -8.55 -5.34 -27.88
N ALA A 141 -7.32 -5.21 -27.36
CA ALA A 141 -6.67 -6.31 -26.69
C ALA A 141 -7.52 -6.69 -25.45
N PRO A 142 -7.51 -7.97 -25.01
CA PRO A 142 -8.27 -8.45 -23.85
C PRO A 142 -7.70 -7.93 -22.51
N CYS A 143 -7.18 -6.71 -22.48
CA CYS A 143 -6.74 -6.04 -21.26
C CYS A 143 -7.98 -5.60 -20.47
N THR A 144 -8.25 -6.28 -19.36
CA THR A 144 -9.30 -5.88 -18.43
C THR A 144 -8.73 -4.81 -17.50
N PHE A 145 -9.20 -3.57 -17.64
CA PHE A 145 -8.86 -2.49 -16.71
C PHE A 145 -9.84 -2.50 -15.54
N ASN A 146 -9.35 -2.86 -14.36
CA ASN A 146 -10.15 -2.78 -13.14
C ASN A 146 -10.03 -1.36 -12.56
N ARG A 147 -11.16 -0.66 -12.39
CA ARG A 147 -11.18 0.76 -12.01
C ARG A 147 -11.43 0.94 -10.53
N SER A 148 -10.68 1.85 -9.92
CA SER A 148 -11.04 2.40 -8.61
C SER A 148 -12.21 3.39 -8.78
N PRO A 149 -13.22 3.40 -7.90
CA PRO A 149 -14.29 4.39 -7.91
C PRO A 149 -13.83 5.84 -7.69
N GLU A 150 -12.61 6.05 -7.18
CA GLU A 150 -12.11 7.32 -6.66
C GLU A 150 -10.92 7.88 -7.45
N SER A 151 -10.37 7.13 -8.40
CA SER A 151 -9.17 7.51 -9.15
C SER A 151 -9.10 6.84 -10.51
N ASP A 152 -8.43 7.49 -11.45
CA ASP A 152 -8.12 6.91 -12.76
C ASP A 152 -7.33 5.60 -12.58
N PRO A 153 -7.55 4.60 -13.47
CA PRO A 153 -6.87 3.33 -13.37
C PRO A 153 -5.36 3.52 -13.61
N ILE A 154 -4.55 2.83 -12.82
CA ILE A 154 -3.14 2.61 -13.17
C ILE A 154 -3.06 1.57 -14.29
N LEU A 155 -2.17 1.79 -15.25
CA LEU A 155 -1.97 0.85 -16.36
C LEU A 155 -1.35 -0.45 -15.82
N TRP A 156 -2.08 -1.56 -15.92
CA TRP A 156 -1.54 -2.90 -15.68
C TRP A 156 -1.67 -3.73 -16.96
N ALA A 157 -0.54 -4.24 -17.46
CA ALA A 157 -0.52 -5.20 -18.55
C ALA A 157 -0.25 -6.59 -17.97
N SER A 158 -1.24 -7.48 -18.05
CA SER A 158 -1.00 -8.91 -17.83
C SER A 158 -0.21 -9.44 -19.03
N GLU A 159 0.99 -10.00 -18.82
CA GLU A 159 1.63 -10.89 -19.80
C GLU A 159 0.86 -12.21 -19.84
N GLY A 160 -0.34 -12.18 -20.42
CA GLY A 160 -1.16 -13.37 -20.59
C GLY A 160 -2.63 -13.04 -20.48
N GLY A 161 -3.34 -13.11 -21.61
CA GLY A 161 -4.79 -13.27 -21.58
C GLY A 161 -5.12 -14.62 -20.93
N GLY A 162 -5.93 -14.56 -19.88
CA GLY A 162 -6.45 -15.70 -19.12
C GLY A 162 -7.15 -15.21 -17.87
#